data_AF-A0AAV7R3L8-F1
#
_entry.id   AF-A0AAV7R3L8-F1
#
_cell.length_a   1.000
_cell.length_b   1.000
_cell.length_c   1.000
_cell.angle_alpha   90.00
_cell.angle_beta   90.00
_cell.angle_gamma   90.00
#
_symmetry.space_group_name_H-M   'P 1'
#
loop_
_entity.id
_entity.type
_entity.pdbx_description
1 polymer ?
#
loop_
_entity_poly.entity_id
_entity_poly.type
_entity_poly.pdbx_seq_one_letter_code
_entity_poly.pdbx_strand_id
1 'polypeptide(L)'
;MSGEYCEYKEIGEYCECKDSGEYCECRLRGEYCEYKESDEYFECRMSGEYCEYKESDEYCECRMSGDYYECKESDEYCECRMSGEYCECKESDEYCECVVSTVIAG
;
A
#
# COMPACT_ATOMS: atom_id res chain seq x y z
N MET A 1 -11.29 -5.69 12.23
CA MET A 1 -11.93 -5.69 13.58
C MET A 1 -12.28 -4.23 13.84
N SER A 2 -13.47 -3.85 14.29
CA SER A 2 -13.75 -2.42 14.54
C SER A 2 -13.10 -1.96 15.86
N GLY A 3 -11.79 -1.75 15.82
CA GLY A 3 -11.03 -1.02 16.83
C GLY A 3 -10.72 0.38 16.31
N GLU A 4 -10.62 1.34 17.22
CA GLU A 4 -10.11 2.69 16.90
C GLU A 4 -8.67 2.63 16.34
N TYR A 5 -7.96 1.51 16.52
CA TYR A 5 -6.62 1.27 16.01
C TYR A 5 -6.42 -0.21 15.67
N CYS A 6 -5.93 -0.52 14.48
CA CYS A 6 -5.57 -1.87 14.04
C CYS A 6 -4.08 -1.92 13.64
N GLU A 7 -3.38 -2.98 14.07
CA GLU A 7 -2.02 -3.27 13.61
C GLU A 7 -1.99 -4.69 13.05
N TYR A 8 -1.66 -4.81 11.76
CA TYR A 8 -1.54 -6.09 11.07
C TYR A 8 -0.11 -6.34 10.62
N LYS A 9 0.35 -7.58 10.84
CA LYS A 9 1.67 -8.01 10.39
C LYS A 9 1.63 -9.45 9.91
N GLU A 10 2.00 -9.65 8.66
CA GLU A 10 2.06 -10.98 8.05
C GLU A 10 3.36 -11.19 7.29
N ILE A 11 3.88 -12.40 7.40
CA ILE A 11 5.08 -12.85 6.69
C ILE A 11 4.81 -14.25 6.16
N GLY A 12 4.90 -14.43 4.86
CA GLY A 12 4.60 -15.70 4.19
C GLY A 12 4.89 -15.62 2.69
N GLU A 13 4.73 -16.71 1.94
CA GLU A 13 4.84 -16.64 0.47
C GLU A 13 3.71 -15.78 -0.13
N TYR A 14 2.52 -15.88 0.45
CA TYR A 14 1.33 -15.11 0.12
C TYR A 14 0.85 -14.41 1.40
N CYS A 15 0.73 -13.09 1.35
CA CYS A 15 0.20 -12.27 2.43
C CYS A 15 -1.02 -11.50 1.91
N GLU A 16 -2.14 -11.60 2.62
CA GLU A 16 -3.37 -10.89 2.28
C GLU A 16 -3.89 -10.22 3.54
N CYS A 17 -4.10 -8.92 3.47
CA CYS A 17 -4.71 -8.18 4.55
C CYS A 17 -5.89 -7.37 4.04
N LYS A 18 -6.94 -7.43 4.85
CA LYS A 18 -8.17 -6.69 4.68
C LYS A 18 -8.66 -6.34 6.06
N ASP A 19 -8.57 -5.07 6.43
CA ASP A 19 -9.13 -4.58 7.67
C ASP A 19 -10.20 -3.51 7.38
N SER A 20 -10.74 -2.91 8.45
CA SER A 20 -11.48 -1.65 8.40
C SER A 20 -11.46 -1.03 9.79
N GLY A 21 -10.95 0.19 9.95
CA GLY A 21 -10.78 0.94 11.20
C GLY A 21 -10.77 2.45 10.99
N GLU A 22 -10.55 3.21 12.08
CA GLU A 22 -10.26 4.66 11.96
C GLU A 22 -8.77 4.90 11.67
N TYR A 23 -7.90 4.06 12.26
CA TYR A 23 -6.47 4.08 12.08
C TYR A 23 -5.94 2.67 11.90
N CYS A 24 -5.27 2.40 10.79
CA CYS A 24 -4.72 1.07 10.50
C CYS A 24 -3.23 1.16 10.12
N GLU A 25 -2.42 0.25 10.67
CA GLU A 25 -1.03 0.05 10.25
C GLU A 25 -0.86 -1.39 9.75
N CYS A 26 -0.44 -1.55 8.49
CA CYS A 26 -0.26 -2.86 7.87
C CYS A 26 1.19 -3.11 7.43
N ARG A 27 1.73 -4.28 7.77
CA ARG A 27 3.06 -4.72 7.33
C ARG A 27 3.01 -6.11 6.71
N LEU A 28 3.08 -6.17 5.39
CA LEU A 28 3.10 -7.42 4.62
C LEU A 28 4.48 -7.69 4.05
N ARG A 29 4.94 -8.94 4.16
CA ARG A 29 6.19 -9.37 3.54
C ARG A 29 6.08 -10.77 2.96
N GLY A 30 6.17 -10.90 1.65
CA GLY A 30 6.06 -12.18 0.95
C GLY A 30 6.53 -12.14 -0.49
N GLU A 31 6.30 -13.20 -1.26
CA GLU A 31 6.47 -13.13 -2.71
C GLU A 31 5.30 -12.38 -3.34
N TYR A 32 4.10 -12.62 -2.83
CA TYR A 32 2.86 -11.94 -3.22
C TYR A 32 2.24 -11.27 -2.00
N CYS A 33 2.06 -9.95 -2.07
CA CYS A 33 1.37 -9.17 -1.05
C CYS A 33 0.16 -8.48 -1.67
N GLU A 34 -1.02 -8.70 -1.11
CA GLU A 34 -2.24 -7.99 -1.47
C GLU A 34 -2.80 -7.29 -0.23
N TYR A 35 -3.13 -6.02 -0.39
CA TYR A 35 -3.83 -5.26 0.63
C TYR A 35 -5.02 -4.51 0.06
N LYS A 36 -6.12 -4.52 0.82
CA LYS A 36 -7.34 -3.81 0.43
C LYS A 36 -8.13 -3.30 1.62
N GLU A 37 -8.37 -1.99 1.67
CA GLU A 37 -9.10 -1.36 2.78
C GLU A 37 -9.84 -0.06 2.39
N SER A 38 -10.51 0.53 3.38
CA SER A 38 -11.14 1.84 3.39
C SER A 38 -11.22 2.33 4.85
N ASP A 39 -10.30 3.18 5.28
CA ASP A 39 -10.22 3.80 6.61
C ASP A 39 -10.25 5.34 6.53
N GLU A 40 -10.10 6.02 7.67
CA GLU A 40 -9.83 7.47 7.68
C GLU A 40 -8.33 7.73 7.56
N TYR A 41 -7.49 6.96 8.26
CA TYR A 41 -6.04 7.10 8.26
C TYR A 41 -5.34 5.76 8.15
N PHE A 42 -4.42 5.65 7.20
CA PHE A 42 -3.71 4.40 6.96
C PHE A 42 -2.21 4.56 6.76
N GLU A 43 -1.45 3.62 7.32
CA GLU A 43 -0.01 3.44 7.04
C GLU A 43 0.28 2.03 6.51
N CYS A 44 0.78 1.93 5.29
CA CYS A 44 1.16 0.68 4.65
C CYS A 44 2.67 0.48 4.53
N ARG A 45 3.12 -0.75 4.78
CA ARG A 45 4.42 -1.21 4.29
C ARG A 45 4.34 -2.61 3.69
N MET A 46 4.48 -2.67 2.37
CA MET A 46 4.53 -3.93 1.63
C MET A 46 5.90 -4.19 1.00
N SER A 47 6.32 -5.46 1.07
CA SER A 47 7.55 -5.90 0.43
C SER A 47 7.37 -7.30 -0.16
N GLY A 48 7.54 -7.41 -1.48
CA GLY A 48 7.48 -8.68 -2.19
C GLY A 48 7.76 -8.57 -3.67
N GLU A 49 7.88 -9.70 -4.39
CA GLU A 49 8.09 -9.67 -5.84
C GLU A 49 6.91 -9.03 -6.56
N TYR A 50 5.69 -9.33 -6.09
CA TYR A 50 4.43 -8.78 -6.57
C TYR A 50 3.66 -8.15 -5.41
N CYS A 51 3.38 -6.85 -5.52
CA CYS A 51 2.58 -6.12 -4.53
C CYS A 51 1.35 -5.49 -5.21
N GLU A 52 0.15 -5.81 -4.72
CA GLU A 52 -1.07 -5.11 -5.13
C GLU A 52 -1.63 -4.34 -3.95
N TYR A 53 -1.87 -3.05 -4.19
CA TYR A 53 -2.37 -2.11 -3.22
C TYR A 53 -3.65 -1.45 -3.71
N LYS A 54 -4.70 -1.48 -2.89
CA LYS A 54 -5.93 -0.78 -3.20
C LYS A 54 -6.60 -0.17 -1.99
N GLU A 55 -6.86 1.12 -2.07
CA GLU A 55 -7.38 1.89 -0.96
C GLU A 55 -8.40 2.96 -1.38
N SER A 56 -9.19 3.43 -0.43
CA SER A 56 -10.03 4.62 -0.55
C SER A 56 -10.26 5.24 0.84
N ASP A 57 -9.40 6.20 1.19
CA ASP A 57 -9.20 6.74 2.54
C ASP A 57 -9.19 8.29 2.57
N GLU A 58 -9.24 8.92 3.74
CA GLU A 58 -8.99 10.38 3.82
C GLU A 58 -7.49 10.68 3.73
N TYR A 59 -6.64 9.86 4.38
CA TYR A 59 -5.19 9.99 4.40
C TYR A 59 -4.47 8.63 4.32
N CYS A 60 -3.67 8.37 3.28
CA CYS A 60 -2.69 7.27 3.26
C CYS A 60 -1.24 7.74 3.28
N GLU A 61 -0.41 6.99 4.01
CA GLU A 61 1.03 6.90 3.79
C GLU A 61 1.42 5.46 3.42
N CYS A 62 1.88 5.27 2.19
CA CYS A 62 2.05 3.92 1.65
C CYS A 62 3.49 3.71 1.12
N ARG A 63 4.17 2.67 1.63
CA ARG A 63 5.54 2.31 1.21
C ARG A 63 5.62 0.92 0.64
N MET A 64 5.91 0.83 -0.66
CA MET A 64 5.98 -0.42 -1.40
C MET A 64 7.36 -0.68 -1.99
N SER A 65 7.77 -1.94 -1.94
CA SER A 65 9.04 -2.39 -2.51
C SER A 65 8.91 -3.76 -3.14
N GLY A 66 9.27 -3.89 -4.42
CA GLY A 66 9.10 -5.12 -5.17
C GLY A 66 9.51 -5.02 -6.63
N ASP A 67 9.51 -6.13 -7.35
CA ASP A 67 9.83 -6.10 -8.78
C ASP A 67 8.65 -5.56 -9.60
N TYR A 68 7.43 -5.96 -9.21
CA TYR A 68 6.17 -5.55 -9.79
C TYR A 68 5.25 -5.00 -8.72
N TYR A 69 4.67 -3.83 -8.96
CA TYR A 69 3.59 -3.35 -8.12
C TYR A 69 2.48 -2.62 -8.90
N GLU A 70 1.27 -2.77 -8.40
CA GLU A 70 0.09 -2.00 -8.81
C GLU A 70 -0.47 -1.28 -7.58
N CYS A 71 -0.57 0.05 -7.67
CA CYS A 71 -1.17 0.91 -6.67
C CYS A 71 -2.45 1.54 -7.23
N LYS A 72 -3.53 1.47 -6.48
CA LYS A 72 -4.75 2.22 -6.76
C LYS A 72 -5.28 2.90 -5.51
N GLU A 73 -5.26 4.22 -5.52
CA GLU A 73 -5.76 5.07 -4.45
C GLU A 73 -6.86 6.02 -4.92
N SER A 74 -7.67 6.46 -3.96
CA SER A 74 -8.78 7.37 -4.20
C SER A 74 -9.07 8.14 -2.91
N ASP A 75 -8.14 9.01 -2.56
CA ASP A 75 -8.01 9.59 -1.23
C ASP A 75 -8.02 11.13 -1.26
N GLU A 76 -8.25 11.79 -0.13
CA GLU A 76 -8.07 13.26 -0.08
C GLU A 76 -6.59 13.64 -0.08
N TYR A 77 -5.76 12.86 0.64
CA TYR A 77 -4.31 13.05 0.75
C TYR A 77 -3.53 11.71 0.68
N CYS A 78 -2.66 11.51 -0.34
CA CYS A 78 -1.66 10.42 -0.34
C CYS A 78 -0.21 10.94 -0.19
N GLU A 79 0.60 10.27 0.63
CA GLU A 79 2.04 10.12 0.40
C GLU A 79 2.44 8.68 0.03
N CYS A 80 2.87 8.50 -1.22
CA CYS A 80 3.09 7.21 -1.84
C CYS A 80 4.59 7.05 -2.20
N ARG A 81 5.31 6.09 -1.60
CA ARG A 81 6.72 5.78 -1.92
C ARG A 81 6.89 4.36 -2.43
N MET A 82 7.28 4.25 -3.69
CA MET A 82 7.33 2.99 -4.38
C MET A 82 8.70 2.77 -5.04
N SER A 83 9.24 1.55 -4.92
CA SER A 83 10.50 1.17 -5.55
C SER A 83 10.39 -0.19 -6.22
N GLY A 84 10.65 -0.25 -7.53
CA GLY A 84 10.57 -1.49 -8.29
C GLY A 84 11.00 -1.38 -9.74
N GLU A 85 10.98 -2.49 -10.48
CA GLU A 85 11.28 -2.48 -11.93
C GLU A 85 10.06 -2.08 -12.76
N TYR A 86 8.87 -2.54 -12.35
CA TYR A 86 7.60 -2.27 -13.02
C TYR A 86 6.58 -1.70 -12.05
N CYS A 87 6.03 -0.56 -12.45
CA CYS A 87 5.34 0.35 -11.56
C CYS A 87 4.07 0.86 -12.23
N GLU A 88 2.90 0.48 -11.73
CA GLU A 88 1.63 1.09 -12.12
C GLU A 88 0.98 1.75 -10.91
N CYS A 89 0.65 3.04 -11.03
CA CYS A 89 -0.02 3.79 -9.99
C CYS A 89 -1.18 4.58 -10.60
N LYS A 90 -2.37 4.40 -10.04
CA LYS A 90 -3.58 5.13 -10.40
C LYS A 90 -4.12 5.83 -9.17
N GLU A 91 -3.99 7.14 -9.16
CA GLU A 91 -4.47 8.00 -8.07
C GLU A 91 -5.65 8.83 -8.57
N SER A 92 -6.54 9.20 -7.66
CA SER A 92 -7.66 10.09 -7.93
C SER A 92 -7.83 11.12 -6.82
N ASP A 93 -6.69 11.61 -6.34
CA ASP A 93 -6.61 12.31 -5.06
C ASP A 93 -6.58 13.83 -5.25
N GLU A 94 -7.10 14.59 -4.28
CA GLU A 94 -7.01 16.05 -4.32
C GLU A 94 -5.57 16.53 -4.10
N TYR A 95 -4.82 15.86 -3.21
CA TYR A 95 -3.43 16.17 -2.89
C TYR A 95 -2.60 14.88 -2.80
N CYS A 96 -1.78 14.59 -3.80
CA CYS A 96 -0.88 13.44 -3.76
C CYS A 96 0.59 13.81 -3.98
N GLU A 97 1.47 13.24 -3.15
CA GLU A 97 2.91 13.14 -3.40
C GLU A 97 3.32 11.69 -3.67
N CYS A 98 3.62 11.41 -4.94
CA CYS A 98 3.95 10.07 -5.39
C CYS A 98 5.41 9.98 -5.89
N VAL A 99 6.23 9.18 -5.21
CA VAL A 99 7.65 8.98 -5.56
C VAL A 99 7.86 7.54 -6.03
N VAL A 100 8.12 7.41 -7.33
CA VAL A 100 8.47 6.14 -7.97
C VAL A 100 9.96 6.10 -8.26
N SER A 101 10.68 5.21 -7.60
CA SER A 101 12.09 4.91 -7.86
C SER A 101 12.21 3.65 -8.71
N THR A 102 12.21 3.82 -10.03
CA THR A 102 12.40 2.71 -10.96
C THR A 102 13.89 2.43 -11.17
N VAL A 103 14.34 1.20 -10.89
CA VAL A 103 15.69 0.77 -11.31
C VAL A 103 15.56 0.27 -12.74
N ILE A 104 15.88 1.12 -13.72
CA ILE A 104 16.00 0.65 -15.11
C ILE A 104 17.29 -0.16 -15.17
N ALA A 105 17.19 -1.48 -15.03
CA ALA A 105 18.29 -2.39 -15.35
C ALA A 105 18.61 -2.23 -16.85
N GLY A 106 19.77 -1.62 -17.14
CA GLY A 106 20.32 -1.47 -18.49
C GLY A 106 21.01 -2.73 -18.99
#